data_AF-D8QGK1-F1
#
_entry.id   AF-D8QGK1-F1
#
_cell.length_a   1.000
_cell.length_b   1.000
_cell.length_c   1.000
_cell.angle_alpha   90.00
_cell.angle_beta   90.00
_cell.angle_gamma   90.00
#
_symmetry.space_group_name_H-M   'P 1'
#
loop_
_entity.id
_entity.type
_entity.pdbx_description
1 polymer ?
#
loop_
_entity_poly.entity_id
_entity_poly.type
_entity_poly.pdbx_seq_one_letter_code
_entity_poly.pdbx_strand_id
1 'polypeptide(L)'
;MLEDIGDSVMSDNGSVEGGLALTDRPVLSTLDSADHYMAFLQVSDGHCGLCLVRTLAQGGRGTSPDMAHDWQTCPNLSTEDARQEFHAFRANIKYARGHGVCWVCHIAPAGPNMLHNNPPLELHPYRRVGLMMAWGIFSDLQLKPEAYRDLVESSACPAARKHSWDTVREFAEWIADQDATGEPTSVMAVMNFVRRKYM
;
A
#
# COMPACT_ATOMS: atom_id res chain seq x y z
N MET A 1 -32.98 49.80 -58.08
CA MET A 1 -32.43 49.63 -56.72
C MET A 1 -33.27 48.55 -56.07
N LEU A 2 -32.91 47.28 -56.30
CA LEU A 2 -31.94 46.48 -55.50
C LEU A 2 -32.53 46.20 -54.10
N GLU A 3 -33.28 45.10 -53.98
CA GLU A 3 -32.86 43.81 -53.36
C GLU A 3 -32.98 43.89 -51.83
N ASP A 4 -34.14 43.56 -51.24
CA ASP A 4 -34.67 42.23 -50.89
C ASP A 4 -33.84 41.50 -49.81
N ILE A 5 -34.46 41.34 -48.64
CA ILE A 5 -33.84 40.93 -47.38
C ILE A 5 -34.22 39.49 -47.10
N GLY A 6 -33.20 38.62 -47.03
CA GLY A 6 -33.16 37.49 -46.09
C GLY A 6 -33.75 36.18 -46.58
N ASP A 7 -32.97 35.44 -47.38
CA ASP A 7 -33.17 34.01 -47.56
C ASP A 7 -32.41 33.20 -46.50
N SER A 8 -33.15 32.27 -45.89
CA SER A 8 -32.82 30.86 -45.62
C SER A 8 -31.51 30.48 -44.90
N VAL A 9 -31.63 29.67 -43.84
CA VAL A 9 -31.31 28.22 -43.88
C VAL A 9 -31.47 27.62 -42.47
N MET A 10 -32.11 26.45 -42.43
CA MET A 10 -32.31 25.58 -41.27
C MET A 10 -31.05 24.80 -40.87
N SER A 11 -31.08 24.30 -39.62
CA SER A 11 -30.41 23.09 -39.11
C SER A 11 -28.89 23.18 -38.84
N ASP A 12 -28.43 22.85 -37.62
CA ASP A 12 -28.21 21.44 -37.25
C ASP A 12 -27.83 21.22 -35.78
N ASN A 13 -28.17 20.02 -35.31
CA ASN A 13 -27.88 19.45 -34.00
C ASN A 13 -26.40 19.09 -33.84
N GLY A 14 -25.88 19.13 -32.61
CA GLY A 14 -24.63 18.45 -32.26
C GLY A 14 -23.95 18.99 -31.02
N SER A 15 -24.58 18.83 -29.86
CA SER A 15 -23.97 19.13 -28.57
C SER A 15 -22.82 18.15 -28.29
N VAL A 16 -21.73 18.70 -27.81
CA VAL A 16 -20.43 18.07 -27.55
C VAL A 16 -20.55 16.99 -26.47
N GLU A 17 -20.37 15.72 -26.83
CA GLU A 17 -20.12 14.63 -25.87
C GLU A 17 -18.64 14.65 -25.46
N GLY A 18 -18.36 15.33 -24.36
CA GLY A 18 -17.16 15.13 -23.55
C GLY A 18 -17.61 14.77 -22.13
N GLY A 19 -17.45 13.50 -21.74
CA GLY A 19 -17.97 13.03 -20.46
C GLY A 19 -17.28 11.75 -19.97
N LEU A 20 -16.12 11.94 -19.34
CA LEU A 20 -15.60 11.17 -18.19
C LEU A 20 -15.95 9.68 -18.12
N ALA A 21 -15.03 8.83 -18.58
CA ALA A 21 -14.88 7.49 -18.04
C ALA A 21 -14.31 7.58 -16.61
N LEU A 22 -15.20 7.78 -15.63
CA LEU A 22 -14.89 7.56 -14.22
C LEU A 22 -14.80 6.05 -14.00
N THR A 23 -13.59 5.55 -13.78
CA THR A 23 -13.37 4.19 -13.31
C THR A 23 -13.90 4.08 -11.88
N ASP A 24 -15.09 3.50 -11.71
CA ASP A 24 -15.70 3.17 -10.42
C ASP A 24 -14.83 2.17 -9.65
N ARG A 25 -13.87 2.68 -8.86
CA ARG A 25 -13.38 1.95 -7.70
C ARG A 25 -14.27 2.37 -6.52
N PRO A 26 -15.00 1.44 -5.87
CA PRO A 26 -15.84 1.80 -4.75
C PRO A 26 -14.96 2.37 -3.62
N VAL A 27 -15.19 3.63 -3.28
CA VAL A 27 -14.65 4.25 -2.07
C VAL A 27 -15.39 3.62 -0.90
N LEU A 28 -14.76 2.61 -0.28
CA LEU A 28 -15.28 2.03 0.96
C LEU A 28 -15.38 3.15 2.01
N SER A 29 -16.47 3.17 2.78
CA SER A 29 -16.58 4.09 3.90
C SER A 29 -15.41 3.86 4.88
N THR A 30 -15.01 4.88 5.64
CA THR A 30 -13.85 4.77 6.56
C THR A 30 -14.01 3.65 7.59
N LEU A 31 -15.26 3.36 8.01
CA LEU A 31 -15.59 2.24 8.91
C LEU A 31 -15.50 0.88 8.18
N ASP A 32 -16.05 0.78 6.97
CA ASP A 32 -15.92 -0.45 6.14
C ASP A 32 -14.45 -0.74 5.80
N SER A 33 -13.63 0.31 5.66
CA SER A 33 -12.19 0.16 5.43
C SER A 33 -11.49 -0.43 6.65
N ALA A 34 -11.80 0.04 7.86
CA ALA A 34 -11.14 -0.42 9.08
C ALA A 34 -11.45 -1.90 9.37
N ASP A 35 -12.71 -2.31 9.25
CA ASP A 35 -13.14 -3.70 9.42
C ASP A 35 -12.51 -4.62 8.37
N HIS A 36 -12.42 -4.14 7.13
CA HIS A 36 -11.75 -4.84 6.02
C HIS A 36 -10.26 -5.10 6.33
N TYR A 37 -9.52 -4.10 6.79
CA TYR A 37 -8.11 -4.28 7.15
C TYR A 37 -7.93 -5.15 8.40
N MET A 38 -8.83 -5.05 9.37
CA MET A 38 -8.81 -5.92 10.55
C MET A 38 -9.06 -7.38 10.20
N ALA A 39 -10.00 -7.68 9.29
CA ALA A 39 -10.22 -9.03 8.80
C ALA A 39 -8.98 -9.60 8.09
N PHE A 40 -8.32 -8.80 7.23
CA PHE A 40 -7.07 -9.21 6.60
C PHE A 40 -5.98 -9.53 7.63
N LEU A 41 -5.85 -8.67 8.64
CA LEU A 41 -4.86 -8.83 9.71
C LEU A 41 -5.14 -10.07 10.58
N GLN A 42 -6.40 -10.39 10.86
CA GLN A 42 -6.79 -11.61 11.56
C GLN A 42 -6.41 -12.87 10.77
N VAL A 43 -6.63 -12.88 9.44
CA VAL A 43 -6.21 -14.00 8.59
C VAL A 43 -4.68 -14.09 8.53
N SER A 44 -4.00 -12.94 8.57
CA SER A 44 -2.54 -12.85 8.49
C SER A 44 -1.83 -13.09 9.84
N ASP A 45 -2.56 -13.21 10.95
CA ASP A 45 -1.98 -13.23 12.30
C ASP A 45 -1.06 -14.45 12.53
N GLY A 46 -1.31 -15.55 11.81
CA GLY A 46 -0.46 -16.73 11.81
C GLY A 46 0.91 -16.55 11.15
N HIS A 47 1.22 -15.37 10.59
CA HIS A 47 2.42 -15.12 9.81
C HIS A 47 3.08 -13.78 10.14
N CYS A 48 4.39 -13.69 9.92
CA CYS A 48 5.03 -12.42 9.62
C CYS A 48 4.75 -12.09 8.15
N GLY A 49 4.68 -10.80 7.82
CA GLY A 49 4.30 -10.37 6.47
C GLY A 49 5.20 -10.90 5.36
N LEU A 50 6.50 -11.09 5.62
CA LEU A 50 7.46 -11.66 4.66
C LEU A 50 7.15 -13.14 4.39
N CYS A 51 6.95 -13.92 5.45
CA CYS A 51 6.61 -15.33 5.34
C CYS A 51 5.26 -15.53 4.67
N LEU A 52 4.29 -14.65 4.94
CA LEU A 52 2.99 -14.66 4.27
C LEU A 52 3.14 -14.44 2.76
N VAL A 53 3.82 -13.37 2.35
CA VAL A 53 4.04 -13.07 0.92
C VAL A 53 4.74 -14.23 0.21
N ARG A 54 5.81 -14.77 0.79
CA ARG A 54 6.53 -15.92 0.20
C ARG A 54 5.66 -17.16 0.09
N THR A 55 4.87 -17.45 1.12
CA THR A 55 3.95 -18.61 1.12
C THR A 55 2.92 -18.47 0.01
N LEU A 56 2.29 -17.30 -0.11
CA LEU A 56 1.27 -17.02 -1.13
C LEU A 56 1.87 -17.05 -2.55
N ALA A 57 3.04 -16.46 -2.74
CA ALA A 57 3.75 -16.45 -4.03
C ALA A 57 4.12 -17.88 -4.50
N GLN A 58 4.35 -18.81 -3.56
CA GLN A 58 4.61 -20.21 -3.84
C GLN A 58 3.33 -21.06 -3.98
N GLY A 59 2.14 -20.44 -3.94
CA GLY A 59 0.85 -21.14 -4.01
C GLY A 59 0.46 -21.87 -2.72
N GLY A 60 1.17 -21.65 -1.62
CA GLY A 60 0.87 -22.22 -0.32
C GLY A 60 -0.36 -21.57 0.33
N ARG A 61 -1.17 -22.37 1.02
CA ARG A 61 -2.38 -21.91 1.77
C ARG A 61 -2.29 -22.15 3.28
N GLY A 62 -1.11 -22.46 3.82
CA GLY A 62 -0.95 -22.96 5.19
C GLY A 62 -0.42 -21.94 6.21
N THR A 63 -0.94 -22.02 7.43
CA THR A 63 -0.37 -21.43 8.65
C THR A 63 0.60 -22.44 9.29
N SER A 64 1.89 -22.35 8.98
CA SER A 64 2.88 -23.10 9.76
C SER A 64 3.09 -22.37 11.11
N PRO A 65 3.15 -23.09 12.25
CA PRO A 65 3.33 -22.48 13.57
C PRO A 65 4.61 -21.63 13.69
N ASP A 66 5.61 -21.90 12.85
CA ASP A 66 6.86 -21.13 12.79
C ASP A 66 6.81 -19.92 11.85
N MET A 67 5.61 -19.46 11.45
CA MET A 67 5.47 -18.27 10.60
C MET A 67 5.09 -17.03 11.40
N ALA A 68 4.51 -17.16 12.60
CA ALA A 68 4.15 -16.04 13.47
C ALA A 68 5.33 -15.59 14.34
N HIS A 69 6.26 -14.83 13.76
CA HIS A 69 7.46 -14.36 14.46
C HIS A 69 7.80 -12.90 14.11
N ASP A 70 8.59 -12.26 14.95
CA ASP A 70 9.15 -10.94 14.65
C ASP A 70 10.27 -11.05 13.59
N TRP A 71 10.73 -9.90 13.10
CA TRP A 71 11.73 -9.86 12.03
C TRP A 71 13.10 -10.42 12.45
N GLN A 72 13.46 -10.27 13.73
CA GLN A 72 14.74 -10.75 14.28
C GLN A 72 14.89 -12.26 14.19
N THR A 73 13.79 -13.00 14.29
CA THR A 73 13.76 -14.46 14.27
C THR A 73 13.19 -15.02 12.97
N CYS A 74 13.01 -14.17 11.95
CA CYS A 74 12.43 -14.59 10.69
C CYS A 74 13.39 -15.52 9.91
N PRO A 75 12.97 -16.76 9.58
CA PRO A 75 13.80 -17.69 8.82
C PRO A 75 14.02 -17.24 7.37
N ASN A 76 13.14 -16.36 6.86
CA ASN A 76 13.25 -15.77 5.54
C ASN A 76 14.19 -14.54 5.49
N LEU A 77 14.67 -14.08 6.65
CA LEU A 77 15.79 -13.14 6.84
C LEU A 77 16.98 -13.91 7.45
N SER A 78 17.41 -14.98 6.78
CA SER A 78 18.40 -15.92 7.31
C SER A 78 19.85 -15.44 7.23
N THR A 79 20.16 -14.49 6.34
CA THR A 79 21.50 -13.91 6.22
C THR A 79 21.63 -12.62 7.02
N GLU A 80 22.84 -12.34 7.49
CA GLU A 80 23.13 -11.07 8.19
C GLU A 80 22.91 -9.87 7.27
N ASP A 81 23.31 -9.97 5.99
CA ASP A 81 23.10 -8.92 5.00
C ASP A 81 21.60 -8.59 4.82
N ALA A 82 20.73 -9.60 4.70
CA ALA A 82 19.29 -9.37 4.56
C ALA A 82 18.67 -8.73 5.81
N ARG A 83 19.19 -9.06 7.00
CA ARG A 83 18.77 -8.42 8.25
C ARG A 83 19.24 -6.97 8.32
N GLN A 84 20.46 -6.69 7.90
CA GLN A 84 21.01 -5.33 7.85
C GLN A 84 20.27 -4.47 6.84
N GLU A 85 19.95 -4.99 5.66
CA GLU A 85 19.14 -4.29 4.67
C GLU A 85 17.72 -4.00 5.18
N PHE A 86 17.06 -4.98 5.79
CA PHE A 86 15.75 -4.75 6.40
C PHE A 86 15.81 -3.75 7.56
N HIS A 87 16.88 -3.80 8.36
CA HIS A 87 17.10 -2.81 9.42
C HIS A 87 17.31 -1.41 8.84
N ALA A 88 18.09 -1.28 7.76
CA ALA A 88 18.30 -0.02 7.06
C ALA A 88 16.99 0.52 6.46
N PHE A 89 16.18 -0.35 5.84
CA PHE A 89 14.82 -0.02 5.38
C PHE A 89 14.01 0.60 6.52
N ARG A 90 13.90 -0.08 7.67
CA ARG A 90 13.17 0.42 8.84
C ARG A 90 13.71 1.75 9.35
N ALA A 91 15.03 1.89 9.42
CA ALA A 91 15.68 3.09 9.91
C ALA A 91 15.45 4.31 8.99
N ASN A 92 15.24 4.09 7.70
CA ASN A 92 15.02 5.13 6.70
C ASN A 92 13.57 5.62 6.59
N ILE A 93 12.60 4.96 7.23
CA ILE A 93 11.22 5.43 7.22
C ILE A 93 11.08 6.62 8.18
N LYS A 94 10.87 7.82 7.63
CA LYS A 94 10.76 9.08 8.38
C LYS A 94 9.41 9.75 8.12
N TYR A 95 8.41 9.56 8.98
CA TYR A 95 7.21 10.40 8.90
C TYR A 95 7.48 11.81 9.47
N ALA A 96 6.72 12.80 9.02
CA ALA A 96 6.73 14.11 9.65
C ALA A 96 6.16 14.02 11.09
N ARG A 97 6.13 15.15 11.81
CA ARG A 97 5.57 15.15 13.16
C ARG A 97 4.03 15.17 13.07
N GLY A 98 3.35 14.30 13.82
CA GLY A 98 1.88 14.32 13.95
C GLY A 98 1.10 13.36 13.05
N HIS A 99 1.74 12.44 12.33
CA HIS A 99 0.99 11.41 11.58
C HIS A 99 0.34 10.40 12.53
N GLY A 100 -0.95 10.13 12.29
CA GLY A 100 -1.77 9.18 13.04
C GLY A 100 -1.52 7.71 12.68
N VAL A 101 -0.26 7.34 12.42
CA VAL A 101 0.14 5.97 12.09
C VAL A 101 0.97 5.38 13.23
N CYS A 102 0.77 4.11 13.53
CA CYS A 102 1.65 3.42 14.45
C CYS A 102 3.02 3.21 13.79
N TRP A 103 4.09 3.71 14.41
CA TRP A 103 5.47 3.58 13.92
C TRP A 103 6.06 2.16 14.01
N VAL A 104 5.33 1.24 14.64
CA VAL A 104 5.74 -0.16 14.77
C VAL A 104 5.12 -1.01 13.68
N CYS A 105 3.80 -0.89 13.44
CA CYS A 105 3.10 -1.71 12.45
C CYS A 105 2.76 -0.96 11.14
N HIS A 106 2.80 0.37 11.14
CA HIS A 106 2.51 1.27 10.02
C HIS A 106 1.05 1.21 9.53
N ILE A 107 0.12 0.89 10.43
CA ILE A 107 -1.33 0.72 10.17
C ILE A 107 -2.10 1.84 10.89
N ALA A 108 -2.91 2.61 10.16
CA ALA A 108 -3.68 3.75 10.68
C ALA A 108 -4.82 3.36 11.65
N PRO A 109 -5.66 2.32 11.40
CA PRO A 109 -6.72 1.93 12.34
C PRO A 109 -6.21 1.34 13.67
N ALA A 110 -4.91 1.13 13.84
CA ALA A 110 -4.31 0.74 15.12
C ALA A 110 -4.20 1.89 16.14
N GLY A 111 -4.72 3.07 15.79
CA GLY A 111 -4.86 4.24 16.66
C GLY A 111 -3.69 5.23 16.59
N PRO A 112 -3.92 6.48 17.02
CA PRO A 112 -2.89 7.52 17.06
C PRO A 112 -2.00 7.30 18.29
N ASN A 113 -1.07 6.34 18.24
CA ASN A 113 -0.15 6.13 19.36
C ASN A 113 1.22 6.73 19.09
N MET A 114 1.48 7.75 19.91
CA MET A 114 2.61 8.66 19.96
C MET A 114 3.96 7.93 19.98
N LEU A 115 4.98 8.68 19.56
CA LEU A 115 6.43 8.43 19.68
C LEU A 115 6.82 7.64 20.94
N HIS A 116 6.72 6.31 20.92
CA HIS A 116 7.18 5.46 22.01
C HIS A 116 8.33 4.61 21.48
N ASN A 117 9.53 4.79 22.04
CA ASN A 117 10.62 3.85 21.88
C ASN A 117 10.21 2.57 22.63
N ASN A 118 9.81 1.51 21.91
CA ASN A 118 9.34 0.21 22.44
C ASN A 118 7.99 0.24 23.17
N PRO A 119 6.86 0.43 22.47
CA PRO A 119 5.56 0.19 23.10
C PRO A 119 5.43 -1.28 23.51
N PRO A 120 4.62 -1.58 24.56
CA PRO A 120 4.31 -2.96 24.93
C PRO A 120 3.84 -3.77 23.71
N LEU A 121 4.47 -4.92 23.51
CA LEU A 121 4.25 -5.80 22.36
C LEU A 121 2.79 -6.23 22.23
N GLU A 122 2.09 -6.34 23.37
CA GLU A 122 0.68 -6.70 23.51
C GLU A 122 -0.27 -5.67 22.88
N LEU A 123 0.14 -4.41 22.78
CA LEU A 123 -0.66 -3.33 22.18
C LEU A 123 -0.50 -3.26 20.65
N HIS A 124 0.38 -4.07 20.07
CA HIS A 124 0.68 -4.09 18.64
C HIS A 124 0.69 -5.52 18.08
N PRO A 125 -0.46 -6.22 18.09
CA PRO A 125 -0.56 -7.61 17.70
C PRO A 125 -0.05 -7.87 16.28
N TYR A 126 -0.20 -6.90 15.38
CA TYR A 126 0.17 -7.01 13.96
C TYR A 126 1.52 -6.36 13.59
N ARG A 127 2.38 -6.05 14.56
CA ARG A 127 3.73 -5.46 14.30
C ARG A 127 4.59 -6.27 13.34
N ARG A 128 4.40 -7.59 13.32
CA ARG A 128 5.14 -8.54 12.47
C ARG A 128 4.63 -8.60 11.04
N VAL A 129 3.50 -7.94 10.73
CA VAL A 129 2.80 -8.06 9.46
C VAL A 129 3.18 -6.93 8.51
N GLY A 130 2.78 -5.69 8.80
CA GLY A 130 2.80 -4.57 7.83
C GLY A 130 4.14 -4.34 7.12
N LEU A 131 5.17 -3.93 7.84
CA LEU A 131 6.48 -3.64 7.23
C LEU A 131 7.18 -4.89 6.67
N MET A 132 7.00 -6.04 7.31
CA MET A 132 7.55 -7.30 6.80
C MET A 132 6.90 -7.69 5.48
N MET A 133 5.61 -7.39 5.28
CA MET A 133 4.90 -7.61 4.03
C MET A 133 5.42 -6.68 2.93
N ALA A 134 5.56 -5.39 3.24
CA ALA A 134 6.15 -4.41 2.33
C ALA A 134 7.56 -4.86 1.90
N TRP A 135 8.39 -5.31 2.84
CA TRP A 135 9.70 -5.88 2.54
C TRP A 135 9.63 -7.16 1.69
N GLY A 136 8.67 -8.04 1.96
CA GLY A 136 8.48 -9.26 1.19
C GLY A 136 8.16 -9.02 -0.28
N ILE A 137 7.41 -7.95 -0.57
CA ILE A 137 7.18 -7.51 -1.96
C ILE A 137 8.45 -6.87 -2.54
N PHE A 138 9.07 -5.93 -1.81
CA PHE A 138 10.23 -5.20 -2.30
C PHE A 138 11.43 -6.10 -2.60
N SER A 139 11.67 -7.12 -1.77
CA SER A 139 12.80 -8.05 -1.91
C SER A 139 12.57 -9.17 -2.92
N ASP A 140 11.36 -9.30 -3.47
CA ASP A 140 11.01 -10.32 -4.46
C ASP A 140 11.13 -9.75 -5.88
N LEU A 141 11.98 -10.37 -6.71
CA LEU A 141 12.29 -9.89 -8.06
C LEU A 141 11.10 -9.93 -9.03
N GLN A 142 10.10 -10.77 -8.75
CA GLN A 142 8.90 -10.88 -9.58
C GLN A 142 7.78 -9.97 -9.05
N LEU A 143 7.58 -9.93 -7.74
CA LEU A 143 6.50 -9.15 -7.13
C LEU A 143 6.77 -7.65 -7.10
N LYS A 144 8.03 -7.24 -6.90
CA LYS A 144 8.42 -5.83 -6.86
C LYS A 144 7.94 -5.04 -8.09
N PRO A 145 8.24 -5.42 -9.35
CA PRO A 145 7.81 -4.65 -10.51
C PRO A 145 6.29 -4.64 -10.70
N GLU A 146 5.60 -5.73 -10.35
CA GLU A 146 4.14 -5.79 -10.43
C GLU A 146 3.47 -4.86 -9.42
N ALA A 147 3.92 -4.90 -8.17
CA ALA A 147 3.41 -4.05 -7.10
C ALA A 147 3.74 -2.57 -7.36
N TYR A 148 4.95 -2.27 -7.87
CA TYR A 148 5.32 -0.91 -8.25
C TYR A 148 4.40 -0.36 -9.33
N ARG A 149 4.10 -1.15 -10.38
CA ARG A 149 3.15 -0.73 -11.43
C ARG A 149 1.76 -0.45 -10.88
N ASP A 150 1.24 -1.33 -10.02
CA ASP A 150 -0.13 -1.18 -9.47
C ASP A 150 -0.23 -0.03 -8.46
N LEU A 151 0.75 0.08 -7.55
CA LEU A 151 0.68 0.97 -6.39
C LEU A 151 1.31 2.35 -6.62
N VAL A 152 2.24 2.47 -7.59
CA VAL A 152 2.94 3.73 -7.89
C VAL A 152 2.55 4.24 -9.26
N GLU A 153 2.79 3.48 -10.33
CA GLU A 153 2.59 3.98 -11.71
C GLU A 153 1.11 4.18 -12.06
N SER A 154 0.24 3.30 -11.58
CA SER A 154 -1.21 3.33 -11.86
C SER A 154 -2.01 4.14 -10.85
N SER A 155 -1.36 4.71 -9.83
CA SER A 155 -2.02 5.47 -8.77
C SER A 155 -2.45 6.85 -9.26
N ALA A 156 -3.65 7.28 -8.87
CA ALA A 156 -4.14 8.63 -9.13
C ALA A 156 -3.54 9.69 -8.18
N CYS A 157 -2.82 9.27 -7.13
CA CYS A 157 -2.02 10.16 -6.28
C CYS A 157 -0.84 10.75 -7.07
N PRO A 158 -0.24 11.88 -6.66
CA PRO A 158 0.45 12.73 -7.61
C PRO A 158 1.67 12.05 -8.23
N ALA A 159 1.60 11.79 -9.54
CA ALA A 159 2.73 11.48 -10.40
C ALA A 159 3.90 12.50 -10.26
N ALA A 160 3.61 13.69 -9.72
CA ALA A 160 4.57 14.73 -9.37
C ALA A 160 5.56 14.36 -8.25
N ARG A 161 5.25 13.40 -7.36
CA ARG A 161 6.12 13.03 -6.23
C ARG A 161 7.30 12.14 -6.66
N LYS A 162 7.23 11.53 -7.86
CA LYS A 162 8.32 10.76 -8.50
C LYS A 162 8.96 9.69 -7.59
N HIS A 163 8.12 8.92 -6.90
CA HIS A 163 8.58 7.81 -6.09
C HIS A 163 9.25 6.74 -6.96
N SER A 164 10.40 6.24 -6.50
CA SER A 164 11.08 5.07 -7.07
C SER A 164 11.15 3.97 -6.03
N TRP A 165 11.18 2.72 -6.47
CA TRP A 165 11.49 1.58 -5.62
C TRP A 165 12.84 0.95 -5.99
N ASP A 166 13.71 1.63 -6.73
CA ASP A 166 14.98 1.05 -7.18
C ASP A 166 15.91 0.74 -6.00
N THR A 167 15.95 1.63 -5.02
CA THR A 167 16.73 1.46 -3.79
C THR A 167 15.87 1.30 -2.54
N VAL A 168 16.47 0.73 -1.49
CA VAL A 168 15.84 0.60 -0.16
C VAL A 168 15.43 1.97 0.40
N ARG A 169 16.24 3.01 0.14
CA ARG A 169 15.95 4.37 0.60
C ARG A 169 14.71 4.93 -0.07
N GLU A 170 14.62 4.84 -1.39
CA GLU A 170 13.47 5.40 -2.14
C GLU A 170 12.18 4.63 -1.82
N PHE A 171 12.27 3.31 -1.62
CA PHE A 171 11.12 2.55 -1.12
C PHE A 171 10.68 2.99 0.28
N ALA A 172 11.64 3.25 1.19
CA ALA A 172 11.32 3.76 2.52
C ALA A 172 10.68 5.17 2.47
N GLU A 173 11.09 6.03 1.53
CA GLU A 173 10.48 7.34 1.28
C GLU A 173 9.02 7.19 0.82
N TRP A 174 8.72 6.23 -0.06
CA TRP A 174 7.34 5.92 -0.46
C TRP A 174 6.49 5.38 0.71
N ILE A 175 7.06 4.55 1.60
CA ILE A 175 6.37 4.06 2.80
C ILE A 175 6.11 5.20 3.81
N ALA A 176 7.02 6.16 3.89
CA ALA A 176 6.95 7.31 4.78
C ALA A 176 5.97 8.39 4.30
N ASP A 177 5.63 8.40 3.01
CA ASP A 177 4.81 9.43 2.42
C ASP A 177 3.31 9.13 2.61
N GLN A 178 2.64 9.95 3.42
CA GLN A 178 1.22 9.84 3.72
C GLN A 178 0.31 9.99 2.49
N ASP A 179 0.79 10.65 1.44
CA ASP A 179 -0.01 10.93 0.25
C ASP A 179 0.45 10.07 -0.94
N ALA A 180 1.32 9.08 -0.70
CA ALA A 180 1.84 8.21 -1.75
C ALA A 180 0.75 7.33 -2.39
N THR A 181 -0.34 7.10 -1.68
CA THR A 181 -1.44 6.21 -2.12
C THR A 181 -2.79 6.82 -1.75
N GLY A 182 -3.86 6.34 -2.39
CA GLY A 182 -5.23 6.67 -1.96
C GLY A 182 -5.68 5.95 -0.69
N GLU A 183 -4.87 5.04 -0.16
CA GLU A 183 -5.13 4.34 1.10
C GLU A 183 -4.57 5.14 2.28
N PRO A 184 -5.08 4.92 3.51
CA PRO A 184 -4.62 5.68 4.68
C PRO A 184 -3.11 5.57 4.96
N THR A 185 -2.47 4.47 4.55
CA THR A 185 -1.01 4.33 4.56
C THR A 185 -0.53 3.49 3.37
N SER A 186 0.72 3.68 2.94
CA SER A 186 1.36 2.84 1.92
C SER A 186 1.41 1.35 2.31
N VAL A 187 1.48 1.04 3.61
CA VAL A 187 1.41 -0.35 4.10
C VAL A 187 0.02 -0.94 3.92
N MET A 188 -1.03 -0.15 4.11
CA MET A 188 -2.41 -0.58 3.83
C MET A 188 -2.63 -0.79 2.32
N ALA A 189 -2.02 0.04 1.47
CA ALA A 189 -1.99 -0.19 0.03
C ALA A 189 -1.29 -1.51 -0.34
N VAL A 190 -0.16 -1.82 0.31
CA VAL A 190 0.52 -3.11 0.18
C VAL A 190 -0.39 -4.27 0.59
N MET A 191 -1.09 -4.18 1.72
CA MET A 191 -2.04 -5.23 2.16
C MET A 191 -3.14 -5.45 1.12
N ASN A 192 -3.68 -4.36 0.57
CA ASN A 192 -4.70 -4.43 -0.46
C ASN A 192 -4.19 -5.04 -1.77
N PHE A 193 -2.95 -4.76 -2.17
CA PHE A 193 -2.30 -5.45 -3.28
C PHE A 193 -2.20 -6.96 -3.04
N VAL A 194 -1.68 -7.37 -1.87
CA VAL A 194 -1.53 -8.80 -1.51
C VAL A 194 -2.88 -9.50 -1.50
N ARG A 195 -3.91 -8.87 -0.90
CA ARG A 195 -5.28 -9.41 -0.94
C ARG A 195 -5.75 -9.62 -2.38
N ARG A 196 -5.80 -8.56 -3.21
CA ARG A 196 -6.30 -8.66 -4.59
C ARG A 196 -5.57 -9.71 -5.42
N LYS A 197 -4.28 -9.90 -5.16
CA LYS A 197 -3.44 -10.84 -5.92
C LYS A 197 -3.64 -12.30 -5.50
N TYR A 198 -3.95 -12.58 -4.23
CA TYR A 198 -3.86 -13.93 -3.67
C TYR A 198 -5.06 -14.43 -2.87
N MET A 199 -6.00 -13.56 -2.48
CA MET A 199 -7.11 -13.85 -1.58
C MET A 199 -8.44 -13.43 -2.19
#